data_AF-A0A1B7MEV1-F1
#
_entry.id   AF-A0A1B7MEV1-F1
#
_cell.length_a   1.000
_cell.length_b   1.000
_cell.length_c   1.000
_cell.angle_alpha   90.00
_cell.angle_beta   90.00
_cell.angle_gamma   90.00
#
_symmetry.space_group_name_H-M   'P 1'
#
loop_
_entity.id
_entity.type
_entity.pdbx_description
1 polymer ?
#
loop_
_entity_poly.entity_id
_entity_poly.type
_entity_poly.pdbx_seq_one_letter_code
_entity_poly.pdbx_strand_id
1 'polypeptide(L)'
;MQNSTTLEGGPLSWITSGKVDAVLNIKFPRDEEDDFALNAILGELADAITTAASASLPIPGQRELAKPPLTAPAPDEENEADDQPKIVIDIDLRYRDIEAAVPLFTSDLSYVNSALIRPIVAFMNARRTLVPIHCRVVKDLSDFDGAWTV
;
A
#
# COMPACT_ATOMS: atom_id res chain seq x y z
N MET A 1 -13.96 15.56 -21.65
CA MET A 1 -14.22 14.12 -21.48
C MET A 1 -12.96 13.40 -21.95
N GLN A 2 -12.07 13.06 -21.03
CA GLN A 2 -10.78 12.42 -21.34
C GLN A 2 -11.01 10.93 -21.61
N ASN A 3 -10.76 10.52 -22.84
CA ASN A 3 -10.79 9.11 -23.25
C ASN A 3 -9.50 8.46 -22.75
N SER A 4 -9.58 7.63 -21.71
CA SER A 4 -8.43 6.88 -21.20
C SER A 4 -7.89 5.95 -22.28
N THR A 5 -6.58 6.02 -22.51
CA THR A 5 -5.83 5.19 -23.44
C THR A 5 -5.81 3.73 -22.98
N THR A 6 -6.85 2.96 -23.27
CA THR A 6 -6.74 1.50 -23.33
C THR A 6 -6.14 1.18 -24.70
N LEU A 7 -5.04 0.42 -24.75
CA LEU A 7 -4.52 -0.17 -25.99
C LEU A 7 -5.70 -0.71 -26.81
N GLU A 8 -6.00 -0.10 -27.95
CA GLU A 8 -7.13 -0.45 -28.79
C GLU A 8 -6.94 -1.88 -29.33
N GLY A 9 -7.48 -2.88 -28.62
CA GLY A 9 -7.54 -4.27 -29.09
C GLY A 9 -7.05 -5.35 -28.12
N GLY A 10 -6.39 -4.98 -27.02
CA GLY A 10 -5.89 -5.95 -26.04
C GLY A 10 -6.99 -6.64 -25.20
N PRO A 11 -6.74 -7.84 -24.64
CA PRO A 11 -7.71 -8.57 -23.81
C PRO A 11 -8.25 -7.80 -22.60
N LEU A 12 -7.49 -6.82 -22.09
CA LEU A 12 -7.92 -5.95 -20.99
C LEU A 12 -9.05 -4.99 -21.40
N SER A 13 -9.12 -4.59 -22.68
CA SER A 13 -10.19 -3.75 -23.20
C SER A 13 -11.54 -4.47 -23.25
N TRP A 14 -11.54 -5.80 -23.16
CA TRP A 14 -12.77 -6.60 -23.23
C TRP A 14 -13.54 -6.61 -21.92
N ILE A 15 -12.96 -6.09 -20.84
CA ILE A 15 -13.66 -5.92 -19.56
C ILE A 15 -14.66 -4.78 -19.73
N THR A 16 -15.95 -5.13 -19.72
CA THR A 16 -17.04 -4.18 -19.99
C THR A 16 -17.58 -3.54 -18.73
N SER A 17 -17.59 -4.27 -17.62
CA SER A 17 -18.13 -3.79 -16.36
C SER A 17 -17.50 -4.52 -15.17
N GLY A 18 -17.63 -3.92 -13.99
CA GLY A 18 -17.15 -4.50 -12.74
C GLY A 18 -17.20 -3.47 -11.62
N LYS A 19 -17.12 -3.93 -10.38
CA LYS A 19 -16.95 -3.08 -9.20
C LYS A 19 -15.51 -3.14 -8.74
N VAL A 20 -14.99 -2.03 -8.26
CA VAL A 20 -13.63 -1.95 -7.73
C VAL A 20 -13.72 -1.42 -6.30
N ASP A 21 -13.18 -2.17 -5.35
CA ASP A 21 -12.83 -1.65 -4.04
C ASP A 21 -11.34 -1.33 -4.03
N ALA A 22 -10.97 -0.18 -3.51
CA ALA A 22 -9.58 0.24 -3.38
C ALA A 22 -9.29 0.61 -1.92
N VAL A 23 -8.20 0.07 -1.39
CA VAL A 23 -7.63 0.46 -0.10
C VAL A 23 -6.22 0.95 -0.36
N LEU A 24 -5.96 2.21 -0.04
CA LEU A 24 -4.66 2.84 -0.22
C LEU A 24 -4.08 3.16 1.16
N ASN A 25 -2.86 2.70 1.40
CA ASN A 25 -2.10 3.06 2.58
C ASN A 25 -0.87 3.84 2.14
N ILE A 26 -0.78 5.10 2.58
CA ILE A 26 0.29 6.02 2.20
C ILE A 26 1.19 6.21 3.42
N LYS A 27 2.48 5.93 3.24
CA LYS A 27 3.52 6.20 4.22
C LYS A 27 4.36 7.36 3.72
N PHE A 28 4.38 8.42 4.52
CA PHE A 28 5.26 9.55 4.31
C PHE A 28 6.61 9.29 4.99
N PRO A 29 7.71 9.76 4.39
CA PRO A 29 9.00 9.77 5.05
C PRO A 29 8.92 10.67 6.29
N ARG A 30 9.67 10.33 7.34
CA ARG A 30 9.81 11.20 8.51
C ARG A 30 10.93 12.18 8.23
N ASP A 31 10.68 13.45 8.52
CA ASP A 31 11.73 14.46 8.48
C ASP A 31 12.66 14.27 9.69
N GLU A 32 13.98 14.32 9.49
CA GLU A 32 14.97 14.17 10.56
C GLU A 32 14.82 15.22 11.67
N GLU A 33 14.21 16.38 11.35
CA GLU A 33 13.91 17.44 12.33
C GLU A 33 12.85 17.01 13.37
N ASP A 34 11.91 16.12 12.99
CA ASP A 34 10.82 15.66 13.87
C ASP A 34 11.30 14.62 14.89
N ASP A 35 12.34 13.84 14.56
CA ASP A 35 12.95 12.87 15.48
C ASP A 35 13.61 13.59 16.66
N PHE A 36 14.25 14.75 16.46
CA PHE A 36 14.84 15.51 17.56
C PHE A 36 13.79 16.03 18.54
N ALA A 37 12.66 16.51 18.03
CA ALA A 37 11.56 17.03 18.85
C ALA A 37 10.87 15.92 19.65
N LEU A 38 10.58 14.77 19.03
CA LEU A 38 9.94 13.64 19.72
C LEU A 38 10.85 12.98 20.74
N ASN A 39 12.14 12.79 20.44
CA ASN A 39 13.09 12.24 21.40
C ASN A 39 13.33 13.18 22.58
N ALA A 40 13.34 14.51 22.35
CA ALA A 40 13.42 15.49 23.44
C ALA A 40 12.17 15.44 24.35
N ILE A 41 10.97 15.41 23.76
CA ILE A 41 9.71 15.33 24.52
C ILE A 41 9.60 14.00 25.28
N LEU A 42 9.97 12.88 24.66
CA LEU A 42 10.00 11.57 25.30
C LEU A 42 11.04 11.49 26.41
N GLY A 43 12.21 12.12 26.22
CA GLY A 43 13.25 12.26 27.24
C GLY A 43 12.76 13.05 28.45
N GLU A 44 12.16 14.22 28.22
CA GLU A 44 11.58 15.03 29.30
C GLU A 44 10.44 14.30 30.03
N LEU A 45 9.59 13.57 29.29
CA LEU A 45 8.51 12.79 29.88
C LEU A 45 9.06 11.60 30.69
N ALA A 46 10.08 10.90 30.17
CA ALA A 46 10.73 9.78 30.85
C ALA A 46 11.45 10.24 32.13
N ASP A 47 12.09 11.41 32.11
CA ASP A 47 12.73 12.01 33.27
C ASP A 47 11.70 12.50 34.29
N ALA A 48 10.59 13.09 33.85
CA ALA A 48 9.49 13.48 34.72
C ALA A 48 8.83 12.26 35.38
N ILE A 49 8.62 11.17 34.63
CA ILE A 49 8.08 9.91 35.16
C ILE A 49 9.08 9.25 36.10
N THR A 50 10.37 9.20 35.77
CA THR A 50 11.42 8.65 36.65
C THR A 50 11.54 9.45 37.92
N THR A 51 11.48 10.78 37.83
CA THR A 51 11.52 11.70 38.98
C THR A 51 10.27 11.53 39.86
N ALA A 52 9.08 11.40 39.26
CA ALA A 52 7.84 11.13 39.99
C ALA A 52 7.81 9.72 40.61
N ALA A 53 8.35 8.72 39.90
CA ALA A 53 8.49 7.34 40.38
C ALA A 53 9.57 7.22 41.48
N SER A 54 10.57 8.10 41.48
CA SER A 54 11.58 8.20 42.56
C SER A 54 11.00 8.85 43.83
N ALA A 55 9.92 9.62 43.70
CA ALA A 55 9.19 10.24 44.80
C ALA A 55 8.06 9.35 45.37
N SER A 56 7.62 8.32 44.63
CA SER A 56 6.68 7.32 45.12
C SER A 56 7.40 6.02 45.49
N LEU A 57 7.24 5.57 46.72
CA LEU A 57 7.64 4.22 47.12
C LEU A 57 7.15 3.19 46.09
N PRO A 58 7.96 2.16 45.77
CA PRO A 58 7.58 1.14 44.79
C PRO A 58 6.22 0.56 45.16
N ILE A 59 5.27 0.63 44.24
CA ILE A 59 3.91 0.11 44.42
C ILE A 59 4.04 -1.41 44.69
N PRO A 60 3.69 -1.89 45.89
CA PRO A 60 3.77 -3.32 46.20
C PRO A 60 2.79 -4.07 45.29
N GLY A 61 3.30 -5.00 44.47
CA GLY A 61 2.47 -5.87 43.62
C GLY A 61 2.64 -5.71 42.10
N GLN A 62 3.55 -4.85 41.63
CA GLN A 62 3.87 -4.79 40.21
C GLN A 62 4.68 -6.03 39.79
N ARG A 63 4.03 -6.92 39.03
CA ARG A 63 4.66 -8.11 38.45
C ARG A 63 5.74 -7.65 37.46
N GLU A 64 6.96 -8.15 37.60
CA GLU A 64 7.97 -8.00 36.55
C GLU A 64 7.38 -8.46 35.21
N LEU A 65 7.53 -7.62 34.19
CA LEU A 65 7.16 -7.97 32.83
C LEU A 65 7.98 -9.21 32.45
N ALA A 66 7.31 -10.36 32.29
CA ALA A 66 7.96 -11.62 31.93
C ALA A 66 8.63 -11.61 30.54
N LYS A 67 8.47 -10.52 29.79
CA LYS A 67 9.04 -10.30 28.47
C LYS A 67 9.67 -8.90 28.42
N PRO A 68 10.85 -8.74 27.82
CA PRO A 68 11.42 -7.41 27.57
C PRO A 68 10.42 -6.52 26.81
N PRO A 69 10.54 -5.19 26.93
CA PRO A 69 9.75 -4.25 26.15
C PRO A 69 9.80 -4.63 24.66
N LEU A 70 8.69 -4.44 23.94
CA LEU A 70 8.67 -4.65 22.50
C LEU A 70 9.63 -3.64 21.85
N THR A 71 10.73 -4.13 21.28
CA THR A 71 11.62 -3.31 20.46
C THR A 71 10.96 -3.07 19.11
N ALA A 72 10.98 -1.82 18.64
CA ALA A 72 10.57 -1.52 17.26
C ALA A 72 11.40 -2.38 16.28
N PRO A 73 10.81 -2.87 15.17
CA PRO A 73 11.56 -3.53 14.13
C PRO A 73 12.75 -2.63 13.74
N ALA A 74 13.96 -3.19 13.74
CA ALA A 74 15.12 -2.47 13.23
C ALA A 74 14.81 -2.09 11.77
N PRO A 75 15.13 -0.86 11.34
CA PRO A 75 15.05 -0.53 9.92
C PRO A 75 15.88 -1.56 9.17
N ASP A 76 15.28 -2.21 8.17
CA ASP A 76 15.98 -3.17 7.32
C ASP A 76 17.19 -2.44 6.70
N GLU A 77 18.40 -2.85 7.07
CA GLU A 77 19.63 -2.35 6.47
C GLU A 77 19.77 -2.91 5.05
N GLU A 78 18.93 -2.42 4.15
CA GLU A 78 19.01 -2.72 2.72
C GLU A 78 19.32 -1.44 1.94
N ASN A 79 20.62 -1.24 1.72
CA ASN A 79 21.30 -0.35 0.75
C ASN A 79 21.50 1.12 1.16
N GLU A 80 22.78 1.51 1.32
CA GLU A 80 23.33 2.88 1.31
C GLU A 80 23.12 3.63 -0.04
N ALA A 81 22.02 3.39 -0.74
CA ALA A 81 21.72 4.05 -2.00
C ALA A 81 20.42 4.84 -1.83
N ASP A 82 20.61 6.12 -1.52
CA ASP A 82 19.66 7.21 -1.64
C ASP A 82 18.80 7.50 -0.38
N ASP A 83 19.39 8.35 0.47
CA ASP A 83 18.84 8.98 1.68
C ASP A 83 17.72 10.00 1.39
N GLN A 84 17.17 9.98 0.17
CA GLN A 84 16.11 10.88 -0.22
C GLN A 84 14.80 10.43 0.43
N PRO A 85 14.00 11.36 0.98
CA PRO A 85 12.70 11.05 1.53
C PRO A 85 11.83 10.38 0.46
N LYS A 86 11.36 9.16 0.73
CA LYS A 86 10.55 8.35 -0.19
C LYS A 86 9.12 8.19 0.33
N ILE A 87 8.15 8.35 -0.55
CA ILE A 87 6.76 8.02 -0.27
C ILE A 87 6.51 6.58 -0.71
N VAL A 88 5.96 5.78 0.19
CA VAL A 88 5.56 4.40 -0.08
C VAL A 88 4.04 4.31 -0.06
N ILE A 89 3.45 3.92 -1.18
CA ILE A 89 2.01 3.73 -1.34
C ILE A 89 1.74 2.24 -1.55
N ASP A 90 1.12 1.61 -0.56
CA ASP A 90 0.58 0.25 -0.67
C ASP A 90 -0.86 0.35 -1.18
N ILE A 91 -1.15 -0.25 -2.34
CA ILE A 91 -2.46 -0.23 -3.00
C ILE A 91 -3.01 -1.66 -3.08
N ASP A 92 -4.18 -1.88 -2.47
CA ASP A 92 -4.97 -3.12 -2.58
C ASP A 92 -6.24 -2.82 -3.39
N LEU A 93 -6.28 -3.28 -4.63
CA LEU A 93 -7.47 -3.21 -5.50
C LEU A 93 -8.16 -4.57 -5.54
N ARG A 94 -9.45 -4.59 -5.31
CA ARG A 94 -10.28 -5.80 -5.42
C ARG A 94 -11.35 -5.57 -6.46
N TYR A 95 -11.23 -6.27 -7.57
CA TYR A 95 -12.25 -6.27 -8.60
C TYR A 95 -13.30 -7.32 -8.24
N ARG A 96 -14.57 -6.93 -8.18
CA ARG A 96 -15.72 -7.80 -7.94
C ARG A 96 -16.67 -7.74 -9.11
N ASP A 97 -17.41 -8.82 -9.33
CA ASP A 97 -18.44 -8.90 -10.36
C ASP A 97 -17.91 -8.49 -11.75
N ILE A 98 -16.70 -8.91 -12.13
CA ILE A 98 -16.09 -8.53 -13.42
C ILE A 98 -16.87 -9.19 -14.56
N GLU A 99 -17.29 -8.38 -15.53
CA GLU A 99 -17.87 -8.82 -16.79
C GLU A 99 -16.93 -8.48 -17.95
N ALA A 100 -16.78 -9.43 -18.87
CA ALA A 100 -16.02 -9.22 -20.09
C ALA A 100 -16.74 -9.82 -21.32
N ALA A 101 -16.45 -9.29 -22.50
CA ALA A 101 -16.99 -9.77 -23.76
C ALA A 101 -15.88 -9.90 -24.80
N VAL A 102 -15.62 -11.12 -25.27
CA VAL A 102 -14.61 -11.38 -26.31
C VAL A 102 -15.18 -10.97 -27.68
N PRO A 103 -14.55 -10.02 -28.40
CA PRO A 103 -14.96 -9.66 -29.75
C PRO A 103 -14.79 -10.84 -30.71
N LEU A 104 -15.64 -10.90 -31.74
CA LEU A 104 -15.56 -11.96 -32.76
C LEU A 104 -14.29 -11.84 -33.61
N PHE A 105 -13.79 -10.62 -33.82
CA PHE A 105 -12.59 -10.33 -34.58
C PHE A 105 -11.72 -9.33 -33.82
N THR A 106 -10.44 -9.67 -33.63
CA THR A 106 -9.43 -8.82 -33.00
C THR A 106 -8.18 -8.89 -33.84
N SER A 107 -7.57 -7.75 -34.18
CA SER A 107 -6.33 -7.69 -34.98
C SER A 107 -5.14 -8.34 -34.29
N ASP A 108 -5.16 -8.33 -32.96
CA ASP A 108 -3.99 -8.61 -32.14
C ASP A 108 -3.89 -10.09 -31.72
N LEU A 109 -4.91 -10.89 -32.04
CA LEU A 109 -5.01 -12.26 -31.57
C LEU A 109 -5.46 -13.22 -32.67
N SER A 110 -4.73 -14.34 -32.81
CA SER A 110 -5.12 -15.42 -33.71
C SER A 110 -6.52 -15.97 -33.35
N TYR A 111 -7.26 -16.42 -34.36
CA TYR A 111 -8.60 -17.01 -34.21
C TYR A 111 -8.65 -18.13 -33.17
N VAL A 112 -7.62 -18.98 -33.14
CA VAL A 112 -7.50 -20.08 -32.16
C VAL A 112 -7.40 -19.53 -30.74
N ASN A 113 -6.59 -18.50 -30.53
CA ASN A 113 -6.45 -17.87 -29.22
C ASN A 113 -7.75 -17.19 -28.79
N SER A 114 -8.50 -16.56 -29.71
CA SER A 114 -9.81 -15.95 -29.39
C SER A 114 -10.81 -17.00 -28.93
N ALA A 115 -10.87 -18.16 -29.60
CA ALA A 115 -11.72 -19.26 -29.20
C ALA A 115 -11.32 -19.84 -27.82
N LEU A 116 -10.02 -19.91 -27.51
CA LEU A 116 -9.50 -20.43 -26.24
C LEU A 116 -9.73 -19.49 -25.04
N ILE A 117 -9.89 -18.18 -25.27
CA ILE A 117 -10.19 -17.23 -24.18
C ILE A 117 -11.68 -17.23 -23.81
N ARG A 118 -12.59 -17.61 -24.72
CA ARG A 118 -14.03 -17.61 -24.45
C ARG A 118 -14.45 -18.42 -23.22
N PRO A 119 -13.92 -19.63 -22.96
CA PRO A 119 -14.21 -20.33 -21.71
C PRO A 119 -13.80 -19.58 -20.44
N ILE A 120 -12.67 -18.86 -20.47
CA ILE A 120 -12.19 -18.06 -19.34
C ILE A 120 -13.15 -16.90 -19.09
N VAL A 121 -13.53 -16.18 -20.14
CA VAL A 121 -14.48 -15.07 -20.04
C VAL A 121 -15.88 -15.55 -19.63
N ALA A 122 -16.34 -16.68 -20.16
CA ALA A 122 -17.59 -17.30 -19.74
C ALA A 122 -17.56 -17.68 -18.24
N PHE A 123 -16.43 -18.20 -17.75
CA PHE A 123 -16.24 -18.50 -16.33
C PHE A 123 -16.27 -17.23 -15.48
N MET A 124 -15.55 -16.17 -15.90
CA MET A 124 -15.55 -14.87 -15.21
C MET A 124 -16.97 -14.33 -15.04
N ASN A 125 -17.74 -14.28 -16.13
CA ASN A 125 -19.10 -13.77 -16.13
C ASN A 125 -20.06 -14.65 -15.31
N ALA A 126 -19.91 -15.98 -15.38
CA ALA A 126 -20.81 -16.91 -14.69
C ALA A 126 -20.58 -16.98 -13.17
N ARG A 127 -19.34 -16.81 -12.72
CA ARG A 127 -18.97 -16.96 -11.30
C ARG A 127 -18.85 -15.63 -10.56
N ARG A 128 -18.98 -14.49 -11.23
CA ARG A 128 -18.75 -13.15 -10.65
C ARG A 128 -17.41 -13.10 -9.91
N THR A 129 -16.35 -13.45 -10.64
CA THR A 129 -15.02 -13.66 -10.08
C THR A 129 -14.51 -12.42 -9.33
N LEU A 130 -13.85 -12.66 -8.19
CA LEU A 130 -13.11 -11.65 -7.45
C LEU A 130 -11.63 -11.75 -7.83
N VAL A 131 -11.04 -10.65 -8.32
CA VAL A 131 -9.61 -10.57 -8.68
C VAL A 131 -8.94 -9.53 -7.79
N PRO A 132 -8.07 -9.94 -6.86
CA PRO A 132 -7.28 -9.01 -6.06
C PRO A 132 -5.99 -8.61 -6.81
N ILE A 133 -5.62 -7.34 -6.72
CA ILE A 133 -4.37 -6.77 -7.22
C ILE A 133 -3.71 -6.02 -6.07
N HIS A 134 -2.54 -6.50 -5.65
CA HIS A 134 -1.72 -5.82 -4.66
C HIS A 134 -0.51 -5.22 -5.37
N CYS A 135 -0.34 -3.92 -5.27
CA CYS A 135 0.87 -3.25 -5.76
C CYS A 135 1.41 -2.28 -4.71
N ARG A 136 2.73 -2.13 -4.72
CA ARG A 136 3.45 -1.15 -3.92
C ARG A 136 4.13 -0.19 -4.88
N VAL A 137 3.87 1.09 -4.72
CA VAL A 137 4.55 2.15 -5.44
C VAL A 137 5.51 2.82 -4.47
N VAL A 138 6.79 2.82 -4.81
CA VAL A 138 7.83 3.56 -4.09
C VAL A 138 8.30 4.67 -5.01
N LYS A 139 8.22 5.92 -4.54
CA LYS A 139 8.58 7.09 -5.33
C LYS A 139 9.21 8.16 -4.44
N ASP A 140 10.14 8.92 -4.97
CA ASP A 140 10.85 9.95 -4.20
C ASP A 140 9.91 11.12 -3.92
N LEU A 141 10.05 11.78 -2.76
CA LEU A 141 9.20 12.91 -2.37
C LEU A 141 9.26 14.05 -3.39
N SER A 142 10.43 14.24 -4.02
CA SER A 142 10.67 15.25 -5.05
C SER A 142 9.80 15.06 -6.31
N ASP A 143 9.39 13.83 -6.64
CA ASP A 143 8.50 13.57 -7.77
C ASP A 143 7.06 14.07 -7.56
N PHE A 144 6.72 14.45 -6.33
CA PHE A 144 5.40 14.98 -5.97
C PHE A 144 5.39 16.52 -5.83
N ASP A 145 6.54 17.18 -6.02
CA ASP A 145 6.64 18.64 -5.97
C ASP A 145 5.82 19.27 -7.11
N GLY A 146 4.75 19.98 -6.74
CA GLY A 146 3.78 20.56 -7.68
C GLY A 146 2.47 19.77 -7.86
N ALA A 147 2.37 18.52 -7.39
CA ALA A 147 1.11 17.77 -7.33
C ALA A 147 0.31 18.05 -6.04
N TRP A 148 1.00 18.47 -4.98
CA TRP A 148 0.47 18.87 -3.69
C TRP A 148 1.39 19.97 -3.13
N THR A 149 0.85 21.07 -2.60
CA THR A 149 1.69 22.04 -1.87
C THR A 149 1.99 21.45 -0.49
N VAL A 150 3.23 21.01 -0.28
CA VAL A 150 3.74 20.65 1.05
C VAL A 150 3.99 21.91 1.85
#